data_AF-Q4CNI6-F1
#
_entry.id   AF-Q4CNI6-F1
#
_cell.length_a   1.000
_cell.length_b   1.000
_cell.length_c   1.000
_cell.angle_alpha   90.00
_cell.angle_beta   90.00
_cell.angle_gamma   90.00
#
_symmetry.space_group_name_H-M   'P 1'
#
loop_
_entity.id
_entity.type
_entity.pdbx_description
1 polymer ?
#
loop_
_entity_poly.entity_id
_entity_poly.type
_entity_poly.pdbx_seq_one_letter_code
_entity_poly.pdbx_strand_id
1 'polypeptide(L)'
;MDVAEADRILERSPPDALNRAISTVFRRLLANIVLEPENPKYHVVREENKFIRDALNPLPNSVVEFLFAGIGFKRTQNANSETIYVFAGNTENIKEADHFLSHLEDRIEKEQRKEAEMHVVPPETKVNREREERRQQILQEIQRDAEKRQGETTGSELPTPINIFYPGDYTLVESLIEKSRRTLLNTGRVRNFLFEGRHFTLRRMVHGRVYICKEGCGTDFLEAHWHLFTGKNLMYSYVAHLSPDASTMMHLGVEHGYQYNSLPGTKNFRRTVHFSAKRINEANGSLEYIEHPDRPSETCIYCGKPFSELFL
;
A
#
# COMPACT_ATOMS: atom_id res chain seq x y z
N MET A 1 14.89 2.12 29.12
CA MET A 1 15.70 1.28 28.19
C MET A 1 16.48 2.16 27.21
N ASP A 2 17.68 1.77 26.78
CA ASP A 2 18.62 2.63 26.01
C ASP A 2 18.67 2.27 24.50
N VAL A 3 18.95 3.27 23.65
CA VAL A 3 19.11 3.17 22.19
C VAL A 3 20.21 2.20 21.80
N ALA A 4 21.32 2.17 22.55
CA ALA A 4 22.42 1.24 22.31
C ALA A 4 22.00 -0.23 22.45
N GLU A 5 20.95 -0.51 23.23
CA GLU A 5 20.45 -1.87 23.41
C GLU A 5 19.63 -2.35 22.21
N ALA A 6 18.92 -1.45 21.52
CA ALA A 6 18.19 -1.80 20.30
C ALA A 6 19.13 -2.29 19.20
N ASP A 7 20.29 -1.64 19.06
CA ASP A 7 21.31 -2.02 18.08
C ASP A 7 21.92 -3.39 18.42
N ARG A 8 22.19 -3.66 19.71
CA ARG A 8 22.65 -4.98 20.17
C ARG A 8 21.63 -6.08 19.95
N ILE A 9 20.33 -5.81 20.08
CA ILE A 9 19.28 -6.80 19.83
C ILE A 9 19.21 -7.17 18.34
N LEU A 10 19.33 -6.16 17.46
CA LEU A 10 19.35 -6.33 16.00
C LEU A 10 20.54 -7.15 15.54
N GLU A 11 21.74 -6.87 16.04
CA GLU A 11 22.94 -7.64 15.68
C GLU A 11 22.86 -9.13 16.08
N ARG A 12 22.08 -9.44 17.12
CA ARG A 12 21.99 -10.79 17.69
C ARG A 12 20.79 -11.60 17.20
N SER A 13 19.91 -10.99 16.39
CA SER A 13 18.63 -11.58 16.01
C SER A 13 18.35 -11.38 14.52
N PRO A 14 17.86 -12.40 13.78
CA PRO A 14 17.42 -12.18 12.41
C PRO A 14 16.31 -11.12 12.36
N PRO A 15 16.41 -10.07 11.51
CA PRO A 15 15.45 -8.97 11.48
C PRO A 15 14.00 -9.43 11.30
N ASP A 16 13.76 -10.40 10.41
CA ASP A 16 12.43 -10.97 10.16
C ASP A 16 11.87 -11.72 11.36
N ALA A 17 12.71 -12.50 12.05
CA ALA A 17 12.31 -13.23 13.25
C ALA A 17 11.98 -12.27 14.40
N LEU A 18 12.81 -11.24 14.58
CA LEU A 18 12.60 -10.21 15.59
C LEU A 18 11.32 -9.43 15.33
N ASN A 19 11.08 -9.02 14.08
CA ASN A 19 9.84 -8.34 13.70
C ASN A 19 8.60 -9.20 13.98
N ARG A 20 8.66 -10.49 13.63
CA ARG A 20 7.58 -11.45 13.92
C ARG A 20 7.33 -11.56 15.42
N ALA A 21 8.36 -11.70 16.24
CA ALA A 21 8.21 -11.80 17.69
C ALA A 21 7.61 -10.52 18.30
N ILE A 22 8.08 -9.35 17.88
CA ILE A 22 7.55 -8.05 18.34
C ILE A 22 6.07 -7.92 18.00
N SER A 23 5.72 -8.09 16.72
CA SER A 23 4.35 -7.91 16.22
C SER A 23 3.36 -8.92 16.80
N THR A 24 3.74 -10.19 16.89
CA THR A 24 2.81 -11.27 17.25
C THR A 24 2.73 -11.58 18.74
N VAL A 25 3.78 -11.25 19.51
CA VAL A 25 3.84 -11.53 20.95
C VAL A 25 3.88 -10.23 21.74
N PHE A 26 4.98 -9.49 21.68
CA PHE A 26 5.26 -8.40 22.62
C PHE A 26 4.29 -7.23 22.50
N ARG A 27 3.96 -6.80 21.28
CA ARG A 27 2.94 -5.76 21.03
C ARG A 27 1.56 -6.18 21.52
N ARG A 28 1.20 -7.45 21.33
CA ARG A 28 -0.10 -7.97 21.80
C ARG A 28 -0.16 -8.05 23.32
N LEU A 29 0.91 -8.48 23.96
CA LEU A 29 1.00 -8.48 25.42
C LEU A 29 0.83 -7.06 25.95
N LEU A 30 1.57 -6.10 25.42
CA LEU A 30 1.47 -4.70 25.83
C LEU A 30 0.04 -4.15 25.60
N ALA A 31 -0.55 -4.41 24.43
CA ALA A 31 -1.91 -3.97 24.10
C ALA A 31 -2.95 -4.53 25.06
N ASN A 32 -2.85 -5.82 25.43
CA ASN A 32 -3.78 -6.45 26.37
C ASN A 32 -3.72 -5.80 27.76
N ILE A 33 -2.52 -5.49 28.26
CA ILE A 33 -2.36 -4.81 29.57
C ILE A 33 -2.92 -3.38 29.50
N VAL A 34 -2.69 -2.66 28.40
CA VAL A 34 -3.18 -1.27 28.24
C VAL A 34 -4.70 -1.21 28.16
N LEU A 35 -5.32 -2.14 27.43
CA LEU A 35 -6.76 -2.14 27.19
C LEU A 35 -7.56 -2.65 28.39
N GLU A 36 -7.05 -3.68 29.08
CA GLU A 36 -7.74 -4.33 30.20
C GLU A 36 -6.77 -4.58 31.38
N PRO A 37 -6.30 -3.51 32.06
CA PRO A 37 -5.27 -3.61 33.11
C PRO A 37 -5.74 -4.35 34.38
N GLU A 38 -7.05 -4.45 34.60
CA GLU A 38 -7.61 -5.15 35.77
C GLU A 38 -7.86 -6.65 35.50
N ASN A 39 -7.62 -7.12 34.26
CA ASN A 39 -7.92 -8.49 33.89
C ASN A 39 -6.73 -9.43 34.20
N PRO A 40 -6.81 -10.28 35.24
CA PRO A 40 -5.67 -11.08 35.70
C PRO A 40 -5.19 -12.11 34.66
N LYS A 41 -6.01 -12.43 33.65
CA LYS A 41 -5.64 -13.33 32.56
C LYS A 41 -4.50 -12.76 31.71
N TYR A 42 -4.43 -11.44 31.56
CA TYR A 42 -3.38 -10.80 30.75
C TYR A 42 -2.07 -10.61 31.52
N HIS A 43 -2.10 -10.75 32.85
CA HIS A 43 -0.92 -10.60 33.71
C HIS A 43 -0.05 -11.86 33.78
N VAL A 44 -0.47 -12.97 33.17
CA VAL A 44 0.25 -14.23 33.22
C VAL A 44 0.41 -14.80 31.82
N VAL A 45 1.65 -15.11 31.46
CA VAL A 45 2.01 -15.74 30.19
C VAL A 45 2.74 -17.05 30.48
N ARG A 46 2.26 -18.16 29.93
CA ARG A 46 2.95 -19.45 30.04
C ARG A 46 4.08 -19.52 29.02
N GLU A 47 5.28 -19.86 29.48
CA GLU A 47 6.45 -20.02 28.60
C GLU A 47 6.22 -21.15 27.57
N GLU A 48 5.56 -22.22 28.00
CA GLU A 48 5.20 -23.39 27.16
C GLU A 48 4.01 -23.15 26.21
N ASN A 49 3.45 -21.94 26.16
CA ASN A 49 2.38 -21.65 25.21
C ASN A 49 2.90 -21.85 23.78
N LYS A 50 2.35 -22.83 23.05
CA LYS A 50 2.83 -23.22 21.71
C LYS A 50 2.97 -22.02 20.76
N PHE A 51 1.99 -21.12 20.72
CA PHE A 51 2.02 -19.98 19.81
C PHE A 51 3.16 -19.02 20.14
N ILE A 52 3.35 -18.74 21.44
CA ILE A 52 4.42 -17.85 21.92
C ILE A 52 5.78 -18.51 21.69
N ARG A 53 5.93 -19.78 22.08
CA ARG A 53 7.17 -20.52 21.89
C ARG A 53 7.57 -20.58 20.42
N ASP A 54 6.64 -20.92 19.52
CA ASP A 54 6.94 -21.02 18.08
C ASP A 54 7.36 -19.66 17.49
N ALA A 55 6.78 -18.55 17.98
CA ALA A 55 7.15 -17.20 17.55
C ALA A 55 8.51 -16.73 18.10
N LEU A 56 8.90 -17.19 19.30
CA LEU A 56 10.13 -16.77 19.98
C LEU A 56 11.32 -17.70 19.74
N ASN A 57 11.10 -18.95 19.31
CA ASN A 57 12.14 -19.96 19.09
C ASN A 57 13.32 -19.51 18.20
N PRO A 58 13.12 -18.67 17.17
CA PRO A 58 14.24 -18.20 16.35
C PRO A 58 15.12 -17.12 17.00
N LEU A 59 14.75 -16.63 18.19
CA LEU A 59 15.47 -15.57 18.91
C LEU A 59 16.36 -16.14 20.03
N PRO A 60 17.51 -15.51 20.32
CA PRO A 60 18.31 -15.88 21.49
C PRO A 60 17.53 -15.68 22.80
N ASN A 61 17.64 -16.62 23.74
CA ASN A 61 16.98 -16.52 25.05
C ASN A 61 17.28 -15.21 25.79
N SER A 62 18.50 -14.67 25.66
CA SER A 62 18.86 -13.38 26.28
C SER A 62 18.04 -12.22 25.73
N VAL A 63 17.71 -12.25 24.44
CA VAL A 63 16.86 -11.23 23.78
C VAL A 63 15.42 -11.39 24.25
N VAL A 64 14.93 -12.63 24.31
CA VAL A 64 13.58 -12.93 24.80
C VAL A 64 13.39 -12.46 26.25
N GLU A 65 14.32 -12.81 27.15
CA GLU A 65 14.27 -12.38 28.55
C GLU A 65 14.34 -10.87 28.68
N PHE A 66 15.19 -10.21 27.88
CA PHE A 66 15.28 -8.76 27.85
C PHE A 66 13.96 -8.10 27.43
N LEU A 67 13.32 -8.60 26.37
CA LEU A 67 12.06 -8.04 25.87
C LEU A 67 10.89 -8.23 26.87
N PHE A 68 10.81 -9.39 27.53
CA PHE A 68 9.83 -9.59 28.61
C PHE A 68 10.09 -8.67 29.80
N ALA A 69 11.34 -8.58 30.26
CA ALA A 69 11.73 -7.70 31.36
C ALA A 69 11.47 -6.23 31.04
N GLY A 70 11.73 -5.82 29.79
CA GLY A 70 11.51 -4.45 29.30
C GLY A 70 10.03 -4.02 29.36
N ILE A 71 9.10 -4.95 29.14
CA ILE A 71 7.66 -4.70 29.30
C ILE A 71 7.23 -4.69 30.78
N GLY A 72 8.03 -5.28 31.67
CA GLY A 72 7.72 -5.44 33.09
C GLY A 72 7.23 -6.83 33.48
N PHE A 73 7.42 -7.83 32.63
CA PHE A 73 7.20 -9.23 33.00
C PHE A 73 8.42 -9.81 33.71
N LYS A 74 8.18 -10.60 34.76
CA LYS A 74 9.20 -11.35 35.49
C LYS A 74 8.98 -12.84 35.32
N ARG A 75 10.07 -13.56 35.03
CA ARG A 75 10.06 -15.01 34.93
C ARG A 75 9.99 -15.62 36.33
N THR A 76 8.99 -16.47 36.58
CA THR A 76 8.76 -17.16 37.86
C THR A 76 8.30 -18.60 37.60
N GLN A 77 8.18 -19.40 38.66
CA GLN A 77 7.50 -20.70 38.60
C GLN A 77 6.13 -20.62 39.28
N ASN A 78 5.13 -21.28 38.71
CA ASN A 78 3.82 -21.41 39.36
C ASN A 78 3.83 -22.57 40.38
N ALA A 79 2.69 -22.78 41.07
CA ALA A 79 2.55 -23.85 42.07
C ALA A 79 2.81 -25.27 41.52
N ASN A 80 2.72 -25.47 40.21
CA ASN A 80 2.99 -26.74 39.54
C ASN A 80 4.43 -26.83 38.99
N SER A 81 5.32 -25.92 39.40
CA SER A 81 6.70 -25.79 38.88
C SER A 81 6.80 -25.50 37.38
N GLU A 82 5.72 -25.01 36.75
CA GLU A 82 5.72 -24.56 35.36
C GLU A 82 6.29 -23.13 35.30
N THR A 83 7.20 -22.89 34.36
CA THR A 83 7.77 -21.56 34.15
C THR A 83 6.75 -20.64 33.48
N ILE A 84 6.50 -19.50 34.12
CA ILE A 84 5.56 -18.48 33.67
C ILE A 84 6.21 -17.10 33.74
N TYR A 85 5.72 -16.17 32.93
CA TYR A 85 6.02 -14.75 33.03
C TYR A 85 4.84 -14.05 33.69
N VAL A 86 5.10 -13.36 34.79
CA VAL A 86 4.09 -12.61 35.54
C VAL A 86 4.35 -11.11 35.38
N PHE A 87 3.33 -10.37 34.98
CA PHE A 87 3.41 -8.92 34.88
C PHE A 87 3.54 -8.31 36.28
N ALA A 88 4.64 -7.61 36.51
CA ALA A 88 4.95 -6.89 37.76
C ALA A 88 5.32 -5.42 37.48
N GLY A 89 5.04 -4.94 36.26
CA GLY A 89 5.30 -3.57 35.83
C GLY A 89 4.22 -2.59 36.27
N ASN A 90 4.51 -1.31 36.06
CA ASN A 90 3.57 -0.21 36.28
C ASN A 90 3.30 0.55 34.96
N THR A 91 2.48 1.61 35.03
CA THR A 91 2.15 2.45 33.87
C THR A 91 3.38 3.07 33.19
N GLU A 92 4.44 3.35 33.94
CA GLU A 92 5.68 3.89 33.39
C GLU A 92 6.44 2.82 32.60
N ASN A 93 6.51 1.59 33.11
CA ASN A 93 7.09 0.46 32.37
C ASN A 93 6.39 0.24 31.02
N ILE A 94 5.06 0.35 30.99
CA ILE A 94 4.27 0.19 29.77
C ILE A 94 4.62 1.28 28.74
N LYS A 95 4.72 2.54 29.17
CA LYS A 95 5.09 3.66 28.27
C LYS A 95 6.51 3.52 27.73
N GLU A 96 7.47 3.20 28.61
CA GLU A 96 8.85 2.97 28.20
C GLU A 96 8.96 1.80 27.21
N ALA A 97 8.20 0.72 27.45
CA ALA A 97 8.14 -0.42 26.57
C ALA A 97 7.53 -0.09 25.21
N ASP A 98 6.43 0.68 25.18
CA ASP A 98 5.81 1.11 23.92
C ASP A 98 6.78 1.93 23.06
N HIS A 99 7.48 2.88 23.69
CA HIS A 99 8.48 3.70 23.02
C HIS A 99 9.64 2.85 22.51
N PHE A 100 10.17 1.94 23.33
CA PHE A 100 11.28 1.09 22.96
C PHE A 100 10.93 0.12 21.82
N LEU A 101 9.76 -0.55 21.88
CA LEU A 101 9.32 -1.44 20.81
C LEU A 101 9.11 -0.66 19.50
N SER A 102 8.59 0.57 19.56
CA SER A 102 8.44 1.43 18.38
C SER A 102 9.80 1.77 17.77
N HIS A 103 10.76 2.11 18.62
CA HIS A 103 12.12 2.39 18.18
C HIS A 103 12.79 1.17 17.54
N LEU A 104 12.59 -0.01 18.11
CA LEU A 104 13.13 -1.27 17.60
C LEU A 104 12.50 -1.63 16.23
N GLU A 105 11.19 -1.46 16.07
CA GLU A 105 10.47 -1.65 14.79
C GLU A 105 11.01 -0.70 13.70
N ASP A 106 11.19 0.58 14.01
CA ASP A 106 11.75 1.57 13.07
C ASP A 106 13.16 1.18 12.61
N ARG A 107 13.98 0.64 13.51
CA ARG A 107 15.34 0.18 13.18
C ARG A 107 15.31 -1.08 12.32
N ILE A 108 14.44 -2.04 12.60
CA ILE A 108 14.24 -3.23 11.77
C ILE A 108 13.83 -2.82 10.35
N GLU A 109 12.89 -1.88 10.20
CA GLU A 109 12.46 -1.42 8.88
C GLU A 109 13.62 -0.76 8.10
N LYS A 110 14.47 0.01 8.78
CA LYS A 110 15.65 0.62 8.15
C LYS A 110 16.68 -0.43 7.69
N GLU A 111 16.94 -1.46 8.48
CA GLU A 111 17.83 -2.58 8.12
C GLU A 111 17.30 -3.33 6.89
N GLN A 112 16.00 -3.70 6.91
CA GLN A 112 15.37 -4.41 5.80
C GLN A 112 15.38 -3.60 4.49
N ARG A 113 15.20 -2.28 4.57
CA ARG A 113 15.31 -1.39 3.38
C ARG A 113 16.73 -1.39 2.82
N LYS A 114 17.76 -1.33 3.67
CA LYS A 114 19.17 -1.40 3.24
C LYS A 114 19.49 -2.74 2.58
N GLU A 115 19.02 -3.86 3.14
CA GLU A 115 19.19 -5.17 2.51
C GLU A 115 18.49 -5.26 1.15
N ALA A 116 17.29 -4.70 1.01
CA ALA A 116 16.57 -4.64 -0.26
C ALA A 116 17.29 -3.77 -1.32
N GLU A 117 17.97 -2.71 -0.90
CA GLU A 117 18.81 -1.88 -1.78
C GLU A 117 20.10 -2.60 -2.18
N MET A 118 20.66 -3.46 -1.32
CA MET A 118 21.87 -4.24 -1.61
C MET A 118 21.60 -5.48 -2.49
N HIS A 119 20.37 -5.99 -2.53
CA HIS A 119 19.99 -7.18 -3.31
C HIS A 119 19.51 -6.87 -4.74
N VAL A 120 19.77 -5.67 -5.27
CA VAL A 120 19.67 -5.42 -6.71
C VAL A 120 20.91 -6.02 -7.39
N VAL A 121 20.94 -7.35 -7.47
CA VAL A 121 21.84 -8.09 -8.35
C VAL A 121 21.34 -7.88 -9.79
N PRO A 122 22.10 -7.20 -10.66
CA PRO A 122 21.76 -7.14 -12.08
C PRO A 122 21.89 -8.56 -12.64
N PRO A 123 20.89 -9.09 -13.38
CA PRO A 123 21.07 -10.37 -14.05
C PRO A 123 22.28 -10.29 -14.98
N GLU A 124 23.20 -11.19 -14.73
CA GLU A 124 24.52 -11.29 -15.34
C GLU A 124 24.46 -11.21 -16.88
N THR A 125 25.16 -10.22 -17.40
CA THR A 125 26.08 -10.28 -18.55
C THR A 125 26.14 -11.61 -19.31
N LYS A 126 25.39 -11.68 -20.43
CA LYS A 126 25.88 -12.15 -21.76
C LYS A 126 24.80 -12.17 -22.87
N VAL A 127 23.54 -11.86 -22.55
CA VAL A 127 22.44 -11.73 -23.54
C VAL A 127 22.16 -10.27 -23.93
N ASN A 128 22.82 -9.31 -23.28
CA ASN A 128 22.50 -7.88 -23.45
C ASN A 128 23.10 -7.26 -24.72
N ARG A 129 24.08 -7.88 -25.39
CA ARG A 129 24.71 -7.23 -26.56
C ARG A 129 23.84 -7.29 -27.81
N GLU A 130 23.23 -8.43 -28.11
CA GLU A 130 22.27 -8.56 -29.22
C GLU A 130 20.96 -7.79 -28.94
N ARG A 131 20.52 -7.73 -27.67
CA ARG A 131 19.31 -6.97 -27.30
C ARG A 131 19.53 -5.46 -27.35
N GLU A 132 20.71 -4.97 -26.94
CA GLU A 132 21.09 -3.55 -27.08
C GLU A 132 21.31 -3.18 -28.56
N GLU A 133 21.91 -4.06 -29.38
CA GLU A 133 22.07 -3.86 -30.83
C GLU A 133 20.71 -3.84 -31.55
N ARG A 134 19.80 -4.75 -31.20
CA ARG A 134 18.43 -4.76 -31.75
C ARG A 134 17.63 -3.56 -31.28
N ARG A 135 17.81 -3.11 -30.03
CA ARG A 135 17.21 -1.88 -29.49
C ARG A 135 17.78 -0.64 -30.16
N GLN A 136 19.09 -0.59 -30.44
CA GLN A 136 19.71 0.51 -31.19
C GLN A 136 19.27 0.51 -32.66
N GLN A 137 19.11 -0.65 -33.29
CA GLN A 137 18.54 -0.74 -34.65
C GLN A 137 17.10 -0.23 -34.69
N ILE A 138 16.26 -0.62 -33.73
CA ILE A 138 14.88 -0.12 -33.62
C ILE A 138 14.87 1.39 -33.33
N LEU A 139 15.75 1.90 -32.48
CA LEU A 139 15.86 3.33 -32.20
C LEU A 139 16.36 4.13 -33.42
N GLN A 140 17.31 3.59 -34.19
CA GLN A 140 17.77 4.19 -35.46
C GLN A 140 16.72 4.12 -36.56
N GLU A 141 15.89 3.08 -36.57
CA GLU A 141 14.76 2.94 -37.50
C GLU A 141 13.65 3.93 -37.14
N ILE A 142 13.33 4.10 -35.85
CA ILE A 142 12.42 5.14 -35.35
C ILE A 142 12.96 6.55 -35.64
N GLN A 143 14.26 6.80 -35.47
CA GLN A 143 14.88 8.08 -35.82
C GLN A 143 14.83 8.35 -37.32
N ARG A 144 15.14 7.37 -38.17
CA ARG A 144 15.01 7.51 -39.64
C ARG A 144 13.55 7.75 -40.05
N ASP A 145 12.59 7.08 -39.43
CA ASP A 145 11.17 7.30 -39.66
C ASP A 145 10.71 8.68 -39.16
N ALA A 146 11.27 9.17 -38.05
CA ALA A 146 11.00 10.51 -37.53
C ALA A 146 11.61 11.60 -38.43
N GLU A 147 12.82 11.42 -38.95
CA GLU A 147 13.45 12.32 -39.92
C GLU A 147 12.69 12.34 -41.25
N LYS A 148 12.21 11.18 -41.70
CA LYS A 148 11.39 11.05 -42.91
C LYS A 148 10.02 11.74 -42.76
N ARG A 149 9.44 11.74 -41.55
CA ARG A 149 8.21 12.47 -41.21
C ARG A 149 8.45 13.97 -40.98
N GLN A 150 9.62 14.36 -40.48
CA GLN A 150 10.01 15.77 -40.31
C GLN A 150 10.32 16.47 -41.64
N GLY A 151 10.67 15.72 -42.69
CA GLY A 151 10.79 16.26 -44.06
C GLY A 151 9.45 16.65 -44.70
N GLU A 152 8.31 16.23 -44.14
CA GLU A 152 6.98 16.45 -44.72
C GLU A 152 6.06 17.35 -43.86
N THR A 153 6.54 17.93 -42.76
CA THR A 153 5.70 18.82 -41.94
C THR A 153 6.48 20.00 -41.39
N THR A 154 6.61 21.03 -42.23
CA THR A 154 6.90 22.40 -41.82
C THR A 154 5.85 22.86 -40.79
N GLY A 155 6.29 23.03 -39.54
CA GLY A 155 5.59 23.80 -38.51
C GLY A 155 4.79 22.97 -37.50
N SER A 156 5.38 22.69 -36.35
CA SER A 156 4.81 22.97 -35.02
C SER A 156 5.73 22.43 -33.93
N GLU A 157 5.77 23.15 -32.82
CA GLU A 157 6.72 23.08 -31.70
C GLU A 157 6.93 21.68 -31.08
N LEU A 158 8.15 21.48 -30.55
CA LEU A 158 8.55 20.34 -29.72
C LEU A 158 7.52 20.09 -28.60
N PRO A 159 6.98 18.86 -28.43
CA PRO A 159 5.96 18.60 -27.42
C PRO A 159 6.59 18.65 -26.03
N THR A 160 6.12 19.59 -25.22
CA THR A 160 6.29 19.63 -23.76
C THR A 160 6.05 18.26 -23.12
N PRO A 161 6.76 17.88 -22.04
CA PRO A 161 6.55 16.61 -21.36
C PRO A 161 5.07 16.42 -21.04
N ILE A 162 4.52 15.31 -21.53
CA ILE A 162 3.10 14.95 -21.39
C ILE A 162 2.80 14.81 -19.90
N ASN A 163 2.23 15.86 -19.31
CA ASN A 163 1.76 15.83 -17.94
C ASN A 163 0.39 15.14 -17.92
N ILE A 164 0.34 13.89 -17.46
CA ILE A 164 -0.90 13.11 -17.37
C ILE A 164 -1.98 13.87 -16.60
N PHE A 165 -1.61 14.70 -15.62
CA PHE A 165 -2.54 15.51 -14.82
C PHE A 165 -2.56 16.97 -15.27
N TYR A 166 -2.53 17.21 -16.58
CA TYR A 166 -2.59 18.58 -17.13
C TYR A 166 -3.86 19.31 -16.66
N PRO A 167 -3.74 20.47 -15.96
CA PRO A 167 -4.90 21.16 -15.40
C PRO A 167 -5.96 21.55 -16.43
N GLY A 168 -5.54 21.85 -17.67
CA GLY A 168 -6.45 22.20 -18.76
C GLY A 168 -7.46 21.10 -19.07
N ASP A 169 -7.10 19.83 -18.89
CA ASP A 169 -7.97 18.69 -19.19
C ASP A 169 -9.18 18.61 -18.24
N TYR A 170 -9.07 19.16 -17.03
CA TYR A 170 -10.16 19.26 -16.07
C TYR A 170 -11.08 20.45 -16.39
N THR A 171 -10.49 21.60 -16.73
CA THR A 171 -11.26 22.82 -17.03
C THR A 171 -12.13 22.70 -18.28
N LEU A 172 -11.65 21.99 -19.31
CA LEU A 172 -12.36 21.82 -20.59
C LEU A 172 -13.67 21.03 -20.48
N VAL A 173 -13.89 20.33 -19.36
CA VAL A 173 -15.00 19.37 -19.21
C VAL A 173 -15.94 19.74 -18.06
N GLU A 174 -15.79 20.92 -17.46
CA GLU A 174 -16.63 21.37 -16.34
C GLU A 174 -18.13 21.33 -16.67
N SER A 175 -18.50 21.73 -17.89
CA SER A 175 -19.88 21.69 -18.38
C SER A 175 -20.45 20.27 -18.54
N LEU A 176 -19.59 19.24 -18.58
CA LEU A 176 -19.96 17.84 -18.76
C LEU A 176 -20.04 17.07 -17.44
N ILE A 177 -19.62 17.65 -16.31
CA ILE A 177 -19.57 16.96 -15.02
C ILE A 177 -20.93 16.35 -14.65
N GLU A 178 -21.99 17.15 -14.64
CA GLU A 178 -23.31 16.64 -14.23
C GLU A 178 -23.89 15.64 -15.25
N LYS A 179 -23.65 15.86 -16.55
CA LYS A 179 -24.05 14.90 -17.60
C LYS A 179 -23.33 13.56 -17.39
N SER A 180 -22.02 13.59 -17.14
CA SER A 180 -21.22 12.38 -16.89
C SER A 180 -21.67 11.63 -15.64
N ARG A 181 -21.98 12.35 -14.54
CA ARG A 181 -22.54 11.74 -13.33
C ARG A 181 -23.85 11.03 -13.62
N ARG A 182 -24.77 11.68 -14.34
CA ARG A 182 -26.05 11.07 -14.73
C ARG A 182 -25.87 9.84 -15.62
N THR A 183 -24.98 9.90 -16.60
CA THR A 183 -24.67 8.75 -17.47
C THR A 183 -24.19 7.54 -16.66
N LEU A 184 -23.26 7.77 -15.72
CA LEU A 184 -22.74 6.71 -14.87
C LEU A 184 -23.80 6.20 -13.86
N LEU A 185 -24.63 7.07 -13.29
CA LEU A 185 -25.75 6.69 -12.42
C LEU A 185 -26.84 5.90 -13.16
N ASN A 186 -26.98 6.10 -14.47
CA ASN A 186 -27.87 5.33 -15.32
C ASN A 186 -27.25 4.01 -15.82
N THR A 187 -25.99 3.74 -15.45
CA THR A 187 -25.28 2.51 -15.81
C THR A 187 -25.41 1.49 -14.67
N GLY A 188 -25.93 0.30 -14.98
CA GLY A 188 -26.43 -0.69 -14.01
C GLY A 188 -25.54 -0.94 -12.79
N ARG A 189 -24.36 -1.55 -12.99
CA ARG A 189 -23.44 -1.92 -11.90
C ARG A 189 -22.75 -0.70 -11.28
N VAL A 190 -22.40 0.27 -12.11
CA VAL A 190 -21.69 1.50 -11.72
C VAL A 190 -22.50 2.38 -10.79
N ARG A 191 -23.83 2.45 -10.97
CA ARG A 191 -24.74 3.25 -10.16
C ARG A 191 -24.50 3.07 -8.66
N ASN A 192 -24.35 1.83 -8.19
CA ASN A 192 -24.21 1.55 -6.75
C ASN A 192 -22.90 2.13 -6.19
N PHE A 193 -21.81 2.03 -6.96
CA PHE A 193 -20.50 2.53 -6.52
C PHE A 193 -20.37 4.04 -6.65
N LEU A 194 -21.14 4.67 -7.55
CA LEU A 194 -21.12 6.11 -7.76
C LEU A 194 -22.10 6.87 -6.85
N PHE A 195 -23.25 6.28 -6.50
CA PHE A 195 -24.29 6.97 -5.72
C PHE A 195 -23.77 7.50 -4.38
N GLU A 196 -22.95 6.69 -3.68
CA GLU A 196 -22.26 7.08 -2.45
C GLU A 196 -20.82 7.58 -2.70
N GLY A 197 -20.48 7.81 -3.96
CA GLY A 197 -19.16 8.23 -4.40
C GLY A 197 -18.85 9.68 -4.01
N ARG A 198 -17.68 9.89 -3.43
CA ARG A 198 -17.07 11.19 -3.13
C ARG A 198 -15.97 11.53 -4.13
N HIS A 199 -15.52 12.79 -4.10
CA HIS A 199 -14.36 13.27 -4.85
C HIS A 199 -14.43 12.98 -6.35
N PHE A 200 -15.62 13.16 -6.94
CA PHE A 200 -15.80 12.95 -8.37
C PHE A 200 -15.00 13.98 -9.17
N THR A 201 -14.13 13.50 -10.04
CA THR A 201 -13.37 14.31 -10.98
C THR A 201 -13.63 13.83 -12.40
N LEU A 202 -13.73 14.77 -13.33
CA LEU A 202 -13.81 14.50 -14.76
C LEU A 202 -12.67 15.23 -15.44
N ARG A 203 -12.06 14.59 -16.43
CA ARG A 203 -11.04 15.21 -17.28
C ARG A 203 -11.08 14.65 -18.69
N ARG A 204 -10.54 15.40 -19.64
CA ARG A 204 -10.25 14.87 -20.98
C ARG A 204 -8.94 14.09 -20.98
N MET A 205 -8.81 13.10 -21.85
CA MET A 205 -7.60 12.27 -21.94
C MET A 205 -6.57 12.77 -22.98
N VAL A 206 -6.63 14.06 -23.35
CA VAL A 206 -5.83 14.63 -24.44
C VAL A 206 -4.34 14.52 -24.13
N HIS A 207 -3.96 14.81 -22.88
CA HIS A 207 -2.58 14.72 -22.40
C HIS A 207 -2.28 13.36 -21.73
N GLY A 208 -3.03 12.32 -22.12
CA GLY A 208 -2.85 10.97 -21.62
C GLY A 208 -3.92 10.53 -20.61
N ARG A 209 -3.77 9.30 -20.16
CA ARG A 209 -4.73 8.58 -19.32
C ARG A 209 -4.02 8.02 -18.10
N VAL A 210 -4.70 7.94 -16.96
CA VAL A 210 -4.03 7.49 -15.72
C VAL A 210 -3.75 6.01 -15.72
N TYR A 211 -4.50 5.21 -16.48
CA TYR A 211 -4.23 3.79 -16.68
C TYR A 211 -4.29 3.40 -18.15
N ILE A 212 -3.55 2.33 -18.47
CA ILE A 212 -3.52 1.77 -19.83
C ILE A 212 -4.85 1.07 -20.08
N CYS A 213 -5.79 1.80 -20.67
CA CYS A 213 -7.01 1.23 -21.19
C CYS A 213 -6.68 0.28 -22.34
N LYS A 214 -7.06 -1.00 -22.18
CA LYS A 214 -6.92 -2.05 -23.20
C LYS A 214 -8.08 -2.07 -24.20
N GLU A 215 -9.15 -1.32 -23.93
CA GLU A 215 -10.39 -1.30 -24.72
C GLU A 215 -10.36 -0.30 -25.89
N GLY A 216 -9.19 0.28 -26.21
CA GLY A 216 -9.04 1.14 -27.39
C GLY A 216 -9.73 2.51 -27.30
N CYS A 217 -9.94 3.06 -26.11
CA CYS A 217 -10.53 4.40 -25.96
C CYS A 217 -9.69 5.48 -26.65
N GLY A 218 -10.37 6.41 -27.34
CA GLY A 218 -9.76 7.55 -28.02
C GLY A 218 -9.12 8.57 -27.05
N THR A 219 -8.26 9.43 -27.58
CA THR A 219 -7.55 10.45 -26.78
C THR A 219 -8.44 11.62 -26.36
N ASP A 220 -9.58 11.83 -27.03
CA ASP A 220 -10.52 12.91 -26.73
C ASP A 220 -11.65 12.49 -25.77
N PHE A 221 -11.67 11.22 -25.37
CA PHE A 221 -12.62 10.65 -24.42
C PHE A 221 -12.43 11.26 -23.03
N LEU A 222 -13.43 11.06 -22.18
CA LEU A 222 -13.44 11.58 -20.82
C LEU A 222 -13.05 10.47 -19.85
N GLU A 223 -12.27 10.83 -18.84
CA GLU A 223 -11.92 9.96 -17.73
C GLU A 223 -12.60 10.50 -16.46
N ALA A 224 -13.60 9.76 -15.99
CA ALA A 224 -14.29 10.01 -14.74
C ALA A 224 -13.66 9.15 -13.64
N HIS A 225 -13.34 9.77 -12.52
CA HIS A 225 -12.77 9.10 -11.36
C HIS A 225 -13.51 9.52 -10.09
N TRP A 226 -13.74 8.59 -9.17
CA TRP A 226 -14.36 8.85 -7.88
C TRP A 226 -13.90 7.84 -6.82
N HIS A 227 -14.21 8.14 -5.57
CA HIS A 227 -13.91 7.28 -4.42
C HIS A 227 -15.19 6.85 -3.73
N LEU A 228 -15.27 5.59 -3.30
CA LEU A 228 -16.34 5.06 -2.46
C LEU A 228 -15.76 4.68 -1.10
N PHE A 229 -16.38 5.13 -0.01
CA PHE A 229 -15.96 4.80 1.35
C PHE A 229 -16.94 3.82 1.97
N THR A 230 -16.51 2.61 2.28
CA THR A 230 -17.42 1.53 2.75
C THR A 230 -17.43 1.37 4.27
N GLY A 231 -17.10 2.41 5.02
CA GLY A 231 -16.82 2.31 6.46
C GLY A 231 -15.59 1.43 6.76
N LYS A 232 -15.23 1.31 8.04
CA LYS A 232 -14.06 0.51 8.49
C LYS A 232 -12.73 0.92 7.82
N ASN A 233 -12.52 2.21 7.57
CA ASN A 233 -11.30 2.74 6.97
C ASN A 233 -10.98 2.19 5.57
N LEU A 234 -12.00 1.74 4.84
CA LEU A 234 -11.89 1.22 3.48
C LEU A 234 -12.34 2.28 2.47
N MET A 235 -11.52 2.46 1.43
CA MET A 235 -11.82 3.30 0.29
C MET A 235 -11.57 2.53 -1.00
N TYR A 236 -12.54 2.55 -1.91
CA TYR A 236 -12.40 2.03 -3.26
C TYR A 236 -12.29 3.18 -4.24
N SER A 237 -11.38 3.07 -5.19
CA SER A 237 -11.11 4.05 -6.22
C SER A 237 -11.53 3.48 -7.56
N TYR A 238 -12.40 4.21 -8.24
CA TYR A 238 -12.97 3.81 -9.53
C TYR A 238 -12.54 4.78 -10.61
N VAL A 239 -12.45 4.26 -11.83
CA VAL A 239 -12.26 5.07 -13.03
C VAL A 239 -13.14 4.52 -14.15
N ALA A 240 -13.74 5.39 -14.93
CA ALA A 240 -14.52 5.04 -16.10
C ALA A 240 -14.16 5.95 -17.27
N HIS A 241 -14.14 5.38 -18.47
CA HIS A 241 -14.01 6.13 -19.72
C HIS A 241 -15.38 6.36 -20.31
N LEU A 242 -15.68 7.62 -20.66
CA LEU A 242 -16.92 8.02 -21.31
C LEU A 242 -16.64 8.55 -22.72
N SER A 243 -17.67 8.53 -23.55
CA SER A 243 -17.65 9.22 -24.84
C SER A 243 -17.30 10.72 -24.65
N PRO A 244 -16.72 11.38 -25.68
CA PRO A 244 -16.31 12.79 -25.58
C PRO A 244 -17.43 13.76 -25.17
N ASP A 245 -18.68 13.41 -25.43
CA ASP A 245 -19.87 14.17 -25.08
C ASP A 245 -20.53 13.72 -23.76
N ALA A 246 -19.91 12.81 -23.02
CA ALA A 246 -20.40 12.19 -21.78
C ALA A 246 -21.74 11.43 -21.89
N SER A 247 -22.22 11.08 -23.08
CA SER A 247 -23.51 10.39 -23.26
C SER A 247 -23.47 8.90 -22.94
N THR A 248 -22.31 8.26 -23.09
CA THR A 248 -22.18 6.81 -22.98
C THR A 248 -20.95 6.45 -22.17
N MET A 249 -21.08 5.48 -21.25
CA MET A 249 -19.92 4.85 -20.61
C MET A 249 -19.34 3.82 -21.58
N MET A 250 -18.07 3.99 -21.92
CA MET A 250 -17.37 3.13 -22.86
C MET A 250 -16.72 1.94 -22.14
N HIS A 251 -16.20 2.17 -20.93
CA HIS A 251 -15.43 1.18 -20.20
C HIS A 251 -15.32 1.55 -18.73
N LEU A 252 -15.41 0.55 -17.85
CA LEU A 252 -15.07 0.65 -16.43
C LEU A 252 -13.68 0.07 -16.20
N GLY A 253 -12.79 0.86 -15.61
CA GLY A 253 -11.42 0.45 -15.32
C GLY A 253 -11.28 -0.48 -14.13
N VAL A 254 -10.03 -0.63 -13.68
CA VAL A 254 -9.71 -1.43 -12.50
C VAL A 254 -10.20 -0.70 -11.25
N GLU A 255 -10.98 -1.36 -10.41
CA GLU A 255 -11.26 -0.88 -9.07
C GLU A 255 -10.03 -1.14 -8.18
N HIS A 256 -9.55 -0.11 -7.52
CA HIS A 256 -8.46 -0.21 -6.53
C HIS A 256 -8.98 -0.03 -5.12
N GLY A 257 -8.72 -1.01 -4.25
CA GLY A 257 -9.10 -1.00 -2.83
C GLY A 257 -7.94 -0.55 -1.95
N TYR A 258 -8.23 0.40 -1.07
CA TYR A 258 -7.31 0.97 -0.10
C TYR A 258 -7.87 0.83 1.32
N GLN A 259 -7.02 0.45 2.27
CA GLN A 259 -7.38 0.35 3.68
C GLN A 259 -6.38 1.09 4.54
N TYR A 260 -6.84 2.05 5.34
CA TYR A 260 -5.96 2.61 6.37
C TYR A 260 -5.83 1.62 7.53
N ASN A 261 -4.61 1.14 7.76
CA ASN A 261 -4.32 0.16 8.77
C ASN A 261 -4.05 0.85 10.13
N SER A 262 -5.07 0.85 10.98
CA SER A 262 -4.99 1.41 12.33
C SER A 262 -4.71 0.37 13.42
N LEU A 263 -4.43 -0.90 13.09
CA LEU A 263 -4.23 -1.96 14.09
C LEU A 263 -2.76 -2.01 14.54
N PRO A 264 -2.43 -1.69 15.81
CA PRO A 264 -1.06 -1.75 16.29
C PRO A 264 -0.46 -3.15 16.15
N GLY A 265 0.83 -3.22 15.83
CA GLY A 265 1.56 -4.49 15.68
C GLY A 265 1.27 -5.27 14.39
N THR A 266 0.62 -4.65 13.39
CA THR A 266 0.43 -5.27 12.07
C THR A 266 1.35 -4.65 11.02
N LYS A 267 1.64 -5.40 9.94
CA LYS A 267 2.42 -4.91 8.80
C LYS A 267 1.73 -3.65 8.22
N ASN A 268 2.51 -2.62 7.93
CA ASN A 268 2.03 -1.31 7.45
C ASN A 268 1.14 -0.55 8.45
N PHE A 269 1.35 -0.70 9.78
CA PHE A 269 0.65 0.09 10.80
C PHE A 269 0.76 1.60 10.51
N ARG A 270 -0.36 2.33 10.67
CA ARG A 270 -0.54 3.75 10.35
C ARG A 270 -0.27 4.12 8.90
N ARG A 271 -0.30 3.14 7.99
CA ARG A 271 -0.20 3.36 6.55
C ARG A 271 -1.48 2.93 5.85
N THR A 272 -1.77 3.58 4.74
CA THR A 272 -2.80 3.11 3.80
C THR A 272 -2.20 2.00 2.95
N VAL A 273 -2.88 0.86 2.89
CA VAL A 273 -2.47 -0.32 2.12
C VAL A 273 -3.34 -0.43 0.88
N HIS A 274 -2.72 -0.55 -0.29
CA HIS A 274 -3.37 -0.96 -1.52
C HIS A 274 -3.55 -2.48 -1.49
N PHE A 275 -4.75 -2.95 -1.12
CA PHE A 275 -5.00 -4.36 -0.81
C PHE A 275 -5.67 -5.13 -1.96
N SER A 276 -6.31 -4.43 -2.90
CA SER A 276 -6.93 -5.09 -4.05
C SER A 276 -6.88 -4.25 -5.31
N ALA A 277 -6.69 -4.89 -6.45
CA ALA A 277 -6.94 -4.34 -7.77
C ALA A 277 -7.83 -5.34 -8.53
N LYS A 278 -9.05 -4.96 -8.90
CA LYS A 278 -10.01 -5.88 -9.54
C LYS A 278 -10.68 -5.27 -10.77
N ARG A 279 -10.91 -6.05 -11.82
CA ARG A 279 -11.71 -5.65 -12.99
C ARG A 279 -12.81 -6.67 -13.23
N ILE A 280 -14.03 -6.18 -13.38
CA ILE A 280 -15.19 -6.97 -13.72
C ILE A 280 -15.63 -6.57 -15.12
N ASN A 281 -15.94 -7.56 -15.95
CA ASN A 281 -16.55 -7.32 -17.25
C ASN A 281 -17.97 -6.77 -17.07
N GLU A 282 -18.25 -5.58 -17.59
CA GLU A 282 -19.55 -4.95 -17.42
C GLU A 282 -20.69 -5.67 -18.17
N ALA A 283 -20.38 -6.33 -19.30
CA ALA A 283 -21.39 -6.98 -20.14
C ALA A 283 -21.91 -8.30 -19.56
N ASN A 284 -21.01 -9.15 -19.04
CA ASN A 284 -21.37 -10.48 -18.53
C ASN A 284 -21.16 -10.64 -17.02
N GLY A 285 -20.51 -9.67 -16.37
CA GLY A 285 -20.26 -9.68 -14.94
C GLY A 285 -19.14 -10.58 -14.45
N SER A 286 -18.35 -11.17 -15.35
CA SER A 286 -17.24 -12.04 -15.00
C SER A 286 -16.07 -11.26 -14.41
N LEU A 287 -15.31 -11.89 -13.52
CA LEU A 287 -14.05 -11.35 -13.02
C LEU A 287 -12.96 -11.55 -14.08
N GLU A 288 -12.43 -10.47 -14.63
CA GLU A 288 -11.38 -10.53 -15.66
C GLU A 288 -9.98 -10.39 -15.07
N TYR A 289 -9.87 -9.71 -13.93
CA TYR A 289 -8.61 -9.40 -13.29
C TYR A 289 -8.80 -9.27 -11.79
N ILE A 290 -7.91 -9.88 -11.01
CA ILE A 290 -7.81 -9.68 -9.58
C ILE A 290 -6.35 -9.81 -9.15
N GLU A 291 -5.89 -8.83 -8.39
CA GLU A 291 -4.61 -8.85 -7.70
C GLU A 291 -4.78 -8.38 -6.26
N HIS A 292 -3.88 -8.83 -5.39
CA HIS A 292 -3.79 -8.42 -4.00
C HIS A 292 -2.40 -7.85 -3.73
N PRO A 293 -2.14 -6.58 -4.10
CA PRO A 293 -0.80 -6.01 -4.06
C PRO A 293 -0.22 -5.95 -2.65
N ASP A 294 -1.07 -5.80 -1.63
CA ASP A 294 -0.74 -5.72 -0.20
C ASP A 294 0.47 -4.82 0.11
N ARG A 295 0.50 -3.65 -0.54
CA ARG A 295 1.61 -2.70 -0.45
C ARG A 295 1.17 -1.37 0.13
N PRO A 296 2.00 -0.71 0.96
CA PRO A 296 1.71 0.64 1.41
C PRO A 296 1.65 1.58 0.20
N SER A 297 0.74 2.54 0.25
CA SER A 297 0.55 3.58 -0.77
C SER A 297 0.22 4.89 -0.06
N GLU A 298 0.83 5.98 -0.52
CA GLU A 298 0.61 7.31 0.07
C GLU A 298 -0.48 8.11 -0.67
N THR A 299 -0.67 7.81 -1.95
CA THR A 299 -1.62 8.49 -2.83
C THR A 299 -2.54 7.52 -3.54
N CYS A 300 -3.70 8.02 -3.96
CA CYS A 300 -4.59 7.31 -4.89
C CYS A 300 -3.93 7.23 -6.27
N ILE A 301 -3.95 6.05 -6.88
CA ILE A 301 -3.32 5.82 -8.19
C ILE A 301 -3.97 6.65 -9.30
N TYR A 302 -5.26 6.97 -9.19
CA TYR A 302 -6.01 7.65 -10.24
C TYR A 302 -5.99 9.17 -10.17
N CYS A 303 -5.88 9.77 -9.00
CA CYS A 303 -5.86 11.24 -8.88
C CYS A 303 -4.57 11.79 -8.29
N GLY A 304 -3.65 10.93 -7.84
CA GLY A 304 -2.41 11.35 -7.20
C GLY A 304 -2.61 12.04 -5.84
N LYS A 305 -3.85 12.19 -5.37
CA LYS A 305 -4.12 12.85 -4.08
C LYS A 305 -3.65 12.00 -2.90
N PRO A 306 -3.05 12.61 -1.87
CA PRO A 306 -2.67 11.91 -0.64
C PRO A 306 -3.87 11.31 0.09
N PHE A 307 -3.72 10.11 0.64
CA PHE A 307 -4.79 9.50 1.45
C PHE A 307 -5.11 10.29 2.71
N SER A 308 -4.16 11.06 3.24
CA SER A 308 -4.40 12.00 4.34
C SER A 308 -5.41 13.09 4.00
N GLU A 309 -5.60 13.42 2.71
CA GLU A 309 -6.65 14.35 2.26
C GLU A 309 -7.96 13.63 1.93
N LEU A 310 -7.89 12.36 1.50
CA LEU A 310 -9.05 11.61 1.04
C LEU A 310 -9.86 10.98 2.18
N PHE A 311 -9.22 10.52 3.26
CA PHE A 311 -9.90 9.90 4.41
C PHE A 311 -10.49 10.89 5.43
N LEU A 312 -10.40 12.20 5.17
CA LEU A 312 -11.06 13.25 5.97
C LEU A 312 -12.56 13.31 5.68
#